data_AF-A0A7X8Q604-F1
#
_entry.id   AF-A0A7X8Q604-F1
#
_cell.length_a   1.000
_cell.length_b   1.000
_cell.length_c   1.000
_cell.angle_alpha   90.00
_cell.angle_beta   90.00
_cell.angle_gamma   90.00
#
_symmetry.space_group_name_H-M   'P 1'
#
loop_
_entity.id
_entity.type
_entity.pdbx_description
1 polymer ?
#
loop_
_entity_poly.entity_id
_entity_poly.type
_entity_poly.pdbx_seq_one_letter_code
_entity_poly.pdbx_strand_id
1 'polypeptide(L)'
;MRLRCIIFISLLLFTSCDHNPLAERVVRVSIGEEHPWEEASYLPLWYTLVYTAKNGNKKMHLSSGVRQARIVVDRLGSVAICAYPLGGFAPLGGFVQAGRSDRVVLTRKDGPLAELLVEGNLLNAEAIASLNMDLLAALVGEAVNLDGSALLVDLLSGITPKKSLQRLERTWYTLGGIPDGYWVCENPSQSSFWIHFGEEVPLLLDHGATRWMNRERSLILTLVSDNTTKMVFSALGDAPRW
;
A
#
# COMPACT_ATOMS: atom_id res chain seq x y z
N MET A 1 52.00 23.09 -15.97
CA MET A 1 50.85 22.42 -16.62
C MET A 1 50.33 21.20 -15.86
N ARG A 2 51.20 20.33 -15.30
CA ARG A 2 50.80 19.11 -14.58
C ARG A 2 50.01 19.32 -13.27
N LEU A 3 50.29 20.39 -12.53
CA LEU A 3 49.60 20.69 -11.26
C LEU A 3 48.11 21.08 -11.47
N ARG A 4 47.79 21.76 -12.58
CA ARG A 4 46.42 22.15 -12.91
C ARG A 4 45.56 20.94 -13.31
N CYS A 5 46.13 19.94 -13.97
CA CYS A 5 45.42 18.69 -14.28
C CYS A 5 45.14 17.85 -13.03
N ILE A 6 46.06 17.80 -12.08
CA ILE A 6 45.85 17.04 -10.82
C ILE A 6 44.72 17.68 -10.00
N ILE A 7 44.66 19.02 -9.94
CA ILE A 7 43.59 19.76 -9.26
C ILE A 7 42.23 19.55 -9.96
N PHE A 8 42.21 19.47 -11.30
CA PHE A 8 40.97 19.24 -12.05
C PHE A 8 40.45 17.80 -11.88
N ILE A 9 41.36 16.81 -11.84
CA ILE A 9 41.02 15.39 -11.62
C ILE A 9 40.56 15.17 -10.16
N SER A 10 41.19 15.83 -9.19
CA SER A 10 40.73 15.76 -7.80
C SER A 10 39.38 16.45 -7.62
N LEU A 11 39.12 17.60 -8.26
CA LEU A 11 37.80 18.24 -8.25
C LEU A 11 36.71 17.35 -8.88
N LEU A 12 37.01 16.63 -9.97
CA LEU A 12 36.06 15.70 -10.61
C LEU A 12 35.75 14.47 -9.75
N LEU A 13 36.65 14.07 -8.83
CA LEU A 13 36.40 12.98 -7.89
C LEU A 13 35.52 13.39 -6.70
N PHE A 14 35.46 14.70 -6.38
CA PHE A 14 34.58 15.22 -5.31
C PHE A 14 33.17 15.58 -5.80
N THR A 15 32.88 15.53 -7.10
CA THR A 15 31.52 15.77 -7.63
C THR A 15 30.67 14.50 -7.78
N SER A 16 31.15 13.35 -7.32
CA SER A 16 30.40 12.08 -7.28
C SER A 16 29.90 11.75 -5.87
N CYS A 17 29.37 12.74 -5.15
CA CYS A 17 28.62 12.51 -3.91
C CYS A 17 27.14 12.42 -4.27
N ASP A 18 26.59 11.20 -4.36
CA ASP A 18 25.20 10.95 -3.94
C ASP A 18 24.80 9.48 -4.07
N HIS A 19 25.55 8.65 -4.80
CA HIS A 19 25.27 7.22 -4.87
C HIS A 19 26.47 6.41 -4.38
N ASN A 20 26.31 5.73 -3.25
CA ASN A 20 27.29 4.76 -2.76
C ASN A 20 26.89 3.35 -3.24
N PRO A 21 27.48 2.83 -4.33
CA PRO A 21 27.09 1.54 -4.91
C PRO A 21 27.40 0.34 -4.00
N LEU A 22 28.11 0.54 -2.89
CA LEU A 22 28.35 -0.48 -1.88
C LEU A 22 27.24 -0.53 -0.82
N ALA A 23 26.65 0.62 -0.49
CA ALA A 23 25.60 0.75 0.53
C ALA A 23 24.19 0.70 -0.06
N GLU A 24 24.02 1.09 -1.32
CA GLU A 24 22.72 1.24 -1.97
C GLU A 24 22.54 0.31 -3.15
N ARG A 25 21.28 0.10 -3.53
CA ARG A 25 20.88 -0.63 -4.74
C ARG A 25 19.63 -0.03 -5.34
N VAL A 26 19.47 -0.24 -6.65
CA VAL A 26 18.29 0.21 -7.40
C VAL A 26 17.30 -0.94 -7.50
N VAL A 27 16.10 -0.75 -6.99
CA VAL A 27 14.98 -1.69 -7.14
C VAL A 27 14.04 -1.18 -8.21
N ARG A 28 13.63 -2.06 -9.12
CA ARG A 28 12.57 -1.80 -10.10
C ARG A 28 11.24 -2.25 -9.50
N VAL A 29 10.32 -1.31 -9.38
CA VAL A 29 8.98 -1.52 -8.84
C VAL A 29 8.00 -1.48 -10.00
N SER A 30 7.09 -2.44 -10.06
CA SER A 30 5.99 -2.45 -11.04
C SER A 30 4.66 -2.71 -10.36
N ILE A 31 3.63 -1.94 -10.70
CA ILE A 31 2.25 -2.18 -10.28
C ILE A 31 1.72 -3.37 -11.11
N GLY A 32 1.36 -4.47 -10.45
CA GLY A 32 1.01 -5.73 -11.12
C GLY A 32 -0.45 -5.89 -11.50
N GLU A 33 -1.34 -5.05 -10.98
CA GLU A 33 -2.80 -5.17 -11.13
C GLU A 33 -3.41 -3.82 -11.47
N GLU A 34 -4.48 -3.83 -12.28
CA GLU A 34 -5.30 -2.64 -12.53
C GLU A 34 -6.29 -2.42 -11.38
N HIS A 35 -6.55 -1.18 -11.01
CA HIS A 35 -7.54 -0.86 -9.99
C HIS A 35 -8.96 -1.04 -10.57
N PRO A 36 -9.95 -1.60 -9.85
CA PRO A 36 -11.30 -1.81 -10.39
C PRO A 36 -11.96 -0.54 -10.94
N TRP A 37 -11.59 0.61 -10.39
CA TRP A 37 -12.11 1.90 -10.87
C TRP A 37 -11.46 2.37 -12.18
N GLU A 38 -10.27 1.90 -12.53
CA GLU A 38 -9.67 2.13 -13.85
C GLU A 38 -10.51 1.42 -14.92
N GLU A 39 -10.93 0.19 -14.64
CA GLU A 39 -11.82 -0.58 -15.50
C GLU A 39 -13.20 0.09 -15.61
N ALA A 40 -13.80 0.46 -14.47
CA ALA A 40 -15.13 1.07 -14.46
C ALA A 40 -15.19 2.46 -15.13
N SER A 41 -14.09 3.23 -15.06
CA SER A 41 -14.01 4.59 -15.61
C SER A 41 -13.39 4.65 -17.00
N TYR A 42 -12.65 3.62 -17.41
CA TYR A 42 -11.74 3.62 -18.56
C TYR A 42 -10.67 4.72 -18.48
N LEU A 43 -10.36 5.21 -17.28
CA LEU A 43 -9.36 6.24 -17.04
C LEU A 43 -8.26 5.70 -16.12
N PRO A 44 -6.98 5.88 -16.47
CA PRO A 44 -5.89 5.43 -15.62
C PRO A 44 -5.78 6.28 -14.35
N LEU A 45 -5.46 5.64 -13.22
CA LEU A 45 -5.19 6.35 -11.97
C LEU A 45 -3.72 6.75 -11.87
N TRP A 46 -3.48 7.80 -11.09
CA TRP A 46 -2.17 8.12 -10.56
C TRP A 46 -1.98 7.44 -9.20
N TYR A 47 -0.72 7.25 -8.79
CA TYR A 47 -0.37 6.55 -7.56
C TYR A 47 0.64 7.35 -6.74
N THR A 48 0.60 7.19 -5.42
CA THR A 48 1.69 7.59 -4.53
C THR A 48 2.43 6.35 -4.09
N LEU A 49 3.67 6.19 -4.54
CA LEU A 49 4.56 5.15 -4.07
C LEU A 49 5.17 5.57 -2.72
N VAL A 50 5.07 4.70 -1.72
CA VAL A 50 5.68 4.89 -0.40
C VAL A 50 6.50 3.66 -0.07
N TYR A 51 7.70 3.84 0.48
CA TYR A 51 8.55 2.72 0.85
C TYR A 51 9.38 3.02 2.09
N THR A 52 9.72 1.96 2.82
CA THR A 52 10.49 2.06 4.06
C THR A 52 11.94 2.41 3.79
N ALA A 53 12.52 3.24 4.65
CA ALA A 53 13.95 3.55 4.67
C ALA A 53 14.41 3.78 6.12
N LYS A 54 15.74 3.77 6.33
CA LYS A 54 16.37 3.93 7.65
C LYS A 54 15.93 5.20 8.40
N ASN A 55 15.65 6.27 7.68
CA ASN A 55 15.27 7.58 8.25
C ASN A 55 13.77 7.86 8.06
N GLY A 56 12.93 6.83 8.15
CA GLY A 56 11.50 6.92 7.91
C GLY A 56 11.10 6.60 6.48
N ASN A 57 9.87 6.95 6.10
CA ASN A 57 9.30 6.56 4.81
C ASN A 57 9.65 7.57 3.72
N LYS A 58 10.00 7.08 2.53
CA LYS A 58 10.14 7.88 1.32
C LYS A 58 8.87 7.80 0.49
N LYS A 59 8.54 8.91 -0.19
CA LYS A 59 7.35 9.02 -1.05
C LYS A 59 7.75 9.46 -2.47
N MET A 60 7.05 8.97 -3.47
CA MET A 60 7.22 9.33 -4.87
C MET A 60 5.85 9.35 -5.56
N HIS A 61 5.54 10.41 -6.28
CA HIS A 61 4.34 10.46 -7.10
C HIS A 61 4.58 9.77 -8.45
N LEU A 62 3.63 8.92 -8.85
CA LEU A 62 3.57 8.31 -10.18
C LEU A 62 2.38 8.92 -10.91
N SER A 63 2.66 9.59 -12.03
CA SER A 63 1.63 10.19 -12.87
C SER A 63 0.63 9.16 -13.40
N SER A 64 -0.54 9.62 -13.81
CA SER A 64 -1.59 8.77 -14.36
C SER A 64 -1.05 7.86 -15.48
N GLY A 65 -1.34 6.56 -15.37
CA GLY A 65 -0.91 5.54 -16.33
C GLY A 65 0.53 5.03 -16.14
N VAL A 66 1.33 5.64 -15.26
CA VAL A 66 2.69 5.16 -14.96
C VAL A 66 2.63 3.98 -14.00
N ARG A 67 3.05 2.80 -14.49
CA ARG A 67 3.03 1.54 -13.73
C ARG A 67 4.39 1.06 -13.22
N GLN A 68 5.47 1.76 -13.56
CA GLN A 68 6.83 1.33 -13.22
C GLN A 68 7.65 2.48 -12.67
N ALA A 69 8.46 2.18 -11.67
CA ALA A 69 9.35 3.13 -11.03
C ALA A 69 10.68 2.47 -10.67
N ARG A 70 11.71 3.30 -10.45
CA ARG A 70 12.98 2.88 -9.88
C ARG A 70 13.19 3.61 -8.58
N ILE A 71 13.47 2.86 -7.52
CA ILE A 71 13.76 3.41 -6.20
C ILE A 71 15.17 3.01 -5.77
N VAL A 72 15.81 3.86 -4.99
CA VAL A 72 17.13 3.60 -4.39
C VAL A 72 16.92 3.27 -2.94
N VAL A 73 17.40 2.09 -2.54
CA VAL A 73 17.22 1.54 -1.18
C VAL A 73 18.55 1.04 -0.63
N ASP A 74 18.61 0.86 0.68
CA ASP A 74 19.75 0.24 1.34
C ASP A 74 19.92 -1.21 0.88
N ARG A 75 21.16 -1.63 0.64
CA ARG A 75 21.47 -2.99 0.17
C ARG A 75 21.23 -4.06 1.25
N LEU A 76 21.47 -3.72 2.51
CA LEU A 76 21.41 -4.65 3.65
C LEU A 76 20.06 -4.62 4.38
N GLY A 77 19.18 -3.68 4.04
CA GLY A 77 17.83 -3.60 4.58
C GLY A 77 16.79 -4.31 3.72
N SER A 78 15.82 -4.94 4.39
CA SER A 78 14.55 -5.28 3.79
C SER A 78 13.67 -4.04 3.64
N VAL A 79 12.83 -4.02 2.60
CA VAL A 79 12.00 -2.86 2.25
C VAL A 79 10.56 -3.31 2.00
N ALA A 80 9.61 -2.65 2.65
CA ALA A 80 8.19 -2.74 2.33
C ALA A 80 7.81 -1.55 1.43
N ILE A 81 6.99 -1.81 0.43
CA ILE A 81 6.66 -0.85 -0.63
C ILE A 81 5.15 -0.88 -0.86
N CYS A 82 4.52 0.29 -0.87
CA CYS A 82 3.11 0.49 -1.16
C CYS A 82 2.94 1.43 -2.36
N ALA A 83 1.99 1.14 -3.23
CA ALA A 83 1.46 2.08 -4.20
C ALA A 83 0.01 2.40 -3.84
N TYR A 84 -0.23 3.61 -3.34
CA TYR A 84 -1.55 4.10 -2.95
C TYR A 84 -2.25 4.71 -4.18
N PRO A 85 -3.34 4.10 -4.68
CA PRO A 85 -4.15 4.73 -5.71
C PRO A 85 -4.69 6.06 -5.18
N LEU A 86 -4.63 7.10 -6.01
CA LEU A 86 -5.15 8.44 -5.66
C LEU A 86 -4.61 8.98 -4.32
N GLY A 87 -3.43 8.51 -3.91
CA GLY A 87 -2.66 9.03 -2.80
C GLY A 87 -3.04 8.51 -1.41
N GLY A 88 -4.16 7.80 -1.26
CA GLY A 88 -4.60 7.34 0.07
C GLY A 88 -5.66 6.23 0.09
N PHE A 89 -5.93 5.58 -1.04
CA PHE A 89 -6.80 4.40 -1.07
C PHE A 89 -6.02 3.13 -0.74
N ALA A 90 -6.73 2.02 -0.57
CA ALA A 90 -6.14 0.73 -0.23
C ALA A 90 -4.95 0.41 -1.15
N PRO A 91 -3.73 0.24 -0.62
CA PRO A 91 -2.53 0.17 -1.44
C PRO A 91 -2.37 -1.19 -2.09
N LEU A 92 -1.66 -1.20 -3.23
CA LEU A 92 -0.95 -2.41 -3.66
C LEU A 92 0.40 -2.47 -2.93
N GLY A 93 0.79 -3.64 -2.46
CA GLY A 93 1.97 -3.84 -1.62
C GLY A 93 2.98 -4.80 -2.23
N GLY A 94 4.20 -4.76 -1.74
CA GLY A 94 5.24 -5.73 -2.07
C GLY A 94 6.48 -5.54 -1.22
N PHE A 95 7.35 -6.55 -1.25
CA PHE A 95 8.51 -6.61 -0.38
C PHE A 95 9.80 -6.86 -1.16
N VAL A 96 10.90 -6.33 -0.64
CA VAL A 96 12.24 -6.62 -1.11
C VAL A 96 13.08 -7.07 0.07
N GLN A 97 13.57 -8.31 0.02
CA GLN A 97 14.47 -8.83 1.04
C GLN A 97 15.89 -8.28 0.86
N ALA A 98 16.58 -8.02 1.98
CA ALA A 98 18.01 -7.66 1.99
C ALA A 98 18.85 -8.61 1.12
N GLY A 99 19.70 -8.05 0.25
CA GLY A 99 20.60 -8.82 -0.63
C GLY A 99 19.94 -9.70 -1.71
N ARG A 100 18.61 -9.67 -1.89
CA ARG A 100 17.87 -10.43 -2.92
C ARG A 100 17.37 -9.56 -4.08
N SER A 101 16.61 -10.14 -5.01
CA SER A 101 16.00 -9.54 -6.22
C SER A 101 15.87 -8.00 -6.21
N ASP A 102 16.39 -7.36 -7.26
CA ASP A 102 16.22 -5.92 -7.52
C ASP A 102 14.91 -5.61 -8.26
N ARG A 103 13.92 -6.50 -8.18
CA ARG A 103 12.61 -6.37 -8.81
C ARG A 103 11.51 -6.80 -7.87
N VAL A 104 10.43 -6.05 -7.87
CA VAL A 104 9.23 -6.30 -7.08
C VAL A 104 7.98 -5.92 -7.88
N VAL A 105 7.00 -6.80 -7.85
CA VAL A 105 5.67 -6.57 -8.41
C VAL A 105 4.73 -6.29 -7.24
N LEU A 106 4.05 -5.16 -7.27
CA LEU A 106 3.10 -4.78 -6.22
C LEU A 106 1.73 -5.41 -6.50
N THR A 107 1.16 -6.05 -5.50
CA THR A 107 -0.11 -6.78 -5.57
C THR A 107 -1.09 -6.29 -4.50
N ARG A 108 -2.40 -6.42 -4.72
CA ARG A 108 -3.40 -6.10 -3.69
C ARG A 108 -3.29 -7.02 -2.49
N LYS A 109 -2.95 -8.29 -2.72
CA LYS A 109 -2.78 -9.30 -1.67
C LYS A 109 -1.78 -8.84 -0.60
N ASP A 110 -0.64 -8.31 -1.03
CA ASP A 110 0.45 -7.89 -0.14
C ASP A 110 0.24 -6.46 0.40
N GLY A 111 -0.74 -5.72 -0.12
CA GLY A 111 -1.09 -4.34 0.23
C GLY A 111 -1.20 -4.08 1.73
N PRO A 112 -2.13 -4.75 2.44
CA PRO A 112 -2.36 -4.47 3.86
C PRO A 112 -1.15 -4.77 4.74
N LEU A 113 -0.39 -5.82 4.43
CA LEU A 113 0.84 -6.12 5.18
C LEU A 113 1.94 -5.09 4.90
N ALA A 114 2.12 -4.69 3.64
CA ALA A 114 3.08 -3.65 3.28
C ALA A 114 2.74 -2.31 3.94
N GLU A 115 1.46 -1.94 3.98
CA GLU A 115 0.97 -0.74 4.67
C GLU A 115 1.31 -0.77 6.16
N LEU A 116 1.02 -1.88 6.84
CA LEU A 116 1.36 -2.05 8.24
C LEU A 116 2.86 -1.88 8.52
N LEU A 117 3.72 -2.41 7.65
CA LEU A 117 5.17 -2.28 7.79
C LEU A 117 5.67 -0.87 7.47
N VAL A 118 5.03 -0.17 6.53
CA VAL A 118 5.28 1.25 6.26
C VAL A 118 4.93 2.10 7.48
N GLU A 119 3.79 1.84 8.14
CA GLU A 119 3.43 2.50 9.39
C GLU A 119 4.41 2.16 10.52
N GLY A 120 4.73 0.87 10.66
CA GLY A 120 5.69 0.37 11.65
C GLY A 120 7.09 0.96 11.52
N ASN A 121 7.52 1.30 10.31
CA ASN A 121 8.83 1.90 10.05
C ASN A 121 8.96 3.30 10.67
N LEU A 122 7.86 4.01 10.92
CA LEU A 122 7.86 5.27 11.66
C LEU A 122 8.12 5.07 13.16
N LEU A 123 7.82 3.89 13.68
CA LEU A 123 8.00 3.54 15.09
C LEU A 123 9.39 2.95 15.34
N ASN A 124 9.86 2.06 14.46
CA ASN A 124 11.19 1.45 14.56
C ASN A 124 11.69 0.95 13.20
N ALA A 125 12.42 1.81 12.48
CA ALA A 125 12.93 1.49 11.15
C ALA A 125 13.95 0.34 11.13
N GLU A 126 14.74 0.18 12.20
CA GLU A 126 15.74 -0.88 12.29
C GLU A 126 15.08 -2.27 12.41
N ALA A 127 14.06 -2.38 13.27
CA ALA A 127 13.29 -3.61 13.41
C ALA A 127 12.69 -4.02 12.06
N ILE A 128 12.00 -3.11 11.37
CA ILE A 128 11.38 -3.39 10.07
C ILE A 128 12.43 -3.77 9.01
N ALA A 129 13.55 -3.04 8.92
CA ALA A 129 14.61 -3.34 7.96
C ALA A 129 15.28 -4.70 8.18
N SER A 130 15.25 -5.22 9.41
CA SER A 130 15.83 -6.53 9.76
C SER A 130 14.90 -7.72 9.52
N LEU A 131 13.61 -7.48 9.24
CA LEU A 131 12.63 -8.54 9.07
C LEU A 131 12.95 -9.42 7.85
N ASN A 132 12.66 -10.71 8.01
CA ASN A 132 12.56 -11.64 6.89
C ASN A 132 11.16 -11.49 6.27
N MET A 133 11.05 -10.66 5.23
CA MET A 133 9.79 -10.30 4.61
C MET A 133 9.15 -11.49 3.90
N ASP A 134 9.95 -12.33 3.26
CA ASP A 134 9.46 -13.53 2.56
C ASP A 134 8.79 -14.49 3.56
N LEU A 135 9.43 -14.71 4.71
CA LEU A 135 8.88 -15.55 5.78
C LEU A 135 7.64 -14.92 6.40
N LEU A 136 7.66 -13.61 6.67
CA LEU A 136 6.52 -12.90 7.25
C LEU A 136 5.30 -12.96 6.32
N ALA A 137 5.48 -12.64 5.04
CA ALA A 137 4.42 -12.73 4.03
C ALA A 137 3.86 -14.16 3.91
N ALA A 138 4.72 -15.18 4.00
CA ALA A 138 4.29 -16.58 3.99
C ALA A 138 3.49 -16.97 5.25
N LEU A 139 3.87 -16.47 6.43
CA LEU A 139 3.18 -16.74 7.70
C LEU A 139 1.83 -16.03 7.78
N VAL A 140 1.79 -14.78 7.31
CA VAL A 140 0.59 -13.93 7.30
C VAL A 140 -0.41 -14.42 6.25
N GLY A 141 0.07 -14.74 5.05
CA GLY A 141 -0.78 -15.03 3.90
C GLY A 141 -1.55 -13.78 3.46
N GLU A 142 -2.87 -13.84 3.44
CA GLU A 142 -3.70 -12.66 3.22
C GLU A 142 -3.88 -11.88 4.52
N ALA A 143 -3.41 -10.63 4.53
CA ALA A 143 -3.44 -9.76 5.70
C ALA A 143 -4.80 -9.07 5.95
N VAL A 144 -5.77 -9.31 5.08
CA VAL A 144 -7.14 -8.79 5.24
C VAL A 144 -7.74 -9.30 6.55
N ASN A 145 -8.38 -8.39 7.30
CA ASN A 145 -8.97 -8.66 8.61
C ASN A 145 -7.98 -9.15 9.67
N LEU A 146 -6.70 -8.82 9.59
CA LEU A 146 -5.81 -9.02 10.74
C LEU A 146 -5.91 -7.86 11.72
N ASP A 147 -5.70 -8.15 13.00
CA ASP A 147 -5.41 -7.11 13.98
C ASP A 147 -3.99 -6.57 13.71
N GLY A 148 -3.91 -5.58 12.83
CA GLY A 148 -2.65 -4.95 12.45
C GLY A 148 -1.91 -4.36 13.64
N SER A 149 -2.64 -3.79 14.61
CA SER A 149 -2.03 -3.22 15.81
C SER A 149 -1.34 -4.29 16.66
N ALA A 150 -2.03 -5.42 16.91
CA ALA A 150 -1.45 -6.53 17.65
C ALA A 150 -0.26 -7.16 16.89
N LEU A 151 -0.37 -7.31 15.57
CA LEU A 151 0.73 -7.83 14.75
C LEU A 151 1.95 -6.92 14.79
N LEU A 152 1.75 -5.61 14.67
CA LEU A 152 2.84 -4.64 14.72
C LEU A 152 3.53 -4.65 16.08
N VAL A 153 2.76 -4.74 17.18
CA VAL A 153 3.32 -4.87 18.53
C VAL A 153 4.19 -6.13 18.65
N ASP A 154 3.70 -7.28 18.18
CA ASP A 154 4.47 -8.54 18.21
C ASP A 154 5.77 -8.41 17.40
N LEU A 155 5.70 -7.86 16.19
CA LEU A 155 6.86 -7.66 15.31
C LEU A 155 7.90 -6.72 15.91
N LEU A 156 7.46 -5.59 16.46
CA LEU A 156 8.34 -4.59 17.07
C LEU A 156 8.95 -5.07 18.40
N SER A 157 8.27 -5.99 19.09
CA SER A 157 8.76 -6.60 20.32
C SER A 157 9.66 -7.83 20.08
N GLY A 158 9.84 -8.25 18.82
CA GLY A 158 10.60 -9.45 18.47
C GLY A 158 9.92 -10.76 18.91
N ILE A 159 8.61 -10.73 19.17
CA ILE A 159 7.82 -11.89 19.57
C ILE A 159 7.28 -12.59 18.32
N THR A 160 7.29 -13.91 18.29
CA THR A 160 6.69 -14.66 17.18
C THR A 160 5.17 -14.42 17.15
N PRO A 161 4.61 -13.87 16.05
CA PRO A 161 3.20 -13.53 15.98
C PRO A 161 2.37 -14.82 15.88
N LYS A 162 1.77 -15.25 16.99
CA LYS A 162 0.87 -16.41 17.03
C LYS A 162 -0.58 -16.01 17.20
N LYS A 163 -0.86 -15.14 18.18
CA LYS A 163 -2.21 -14.65 18.47
C LYS A 163 -2.61 -13.52 17.53
N SER A 164 -1.67 -12.65 17.18
CA SER A 164 -1.88 -11.53 16.25
C SER A 164 -2.15 -11.97 14.80
N LEU A 165 -1.87 -13.22 14.44
CA LEU A 165 -2.24 -13.78 13.13
C LEU A 165 -3.70 -14.29 13.09
N GLN A 166 -4.45 -14.19 14.19
CA GLN A 166 -5.87 -14.51 14.18
C GLN A 166 -6.63 -13.44 13.38
N ARG A 167 -7.50 -13.91 12.48
CA ARG A 167 -8.34 -13.05 11.66
C ARG A 167 -9.56 -12.61 12.46
N LEU A 168 -9.82 -11.32 12.36
CA LEU A 168 -11.03 -10.65 12.80
C LEU A 168 -12.20 -11.14 11.94
N GLU A 169 -13.36 -11.29 12.59
CA GLU A 169 -14.60 -11.61 11.91
C GLU A 169 -15.08 -10.43 11.07
N ARG A 170 -15.67 -10.74 9.92
CA ARG A 170 -16.35 -9.76 9.08
C ARG A 170 -17.65 -9.30 9.71
N THR A 171 -18.08 -8.09 9.37
CA THR A 171 -19.30 -7.48 9.91
C THR A 171 -20.39 -7.44 8.84
N TRP A 172 -21.57 -7.97 9.14
CA TRP A 172 -22.75 -7.79 8.29
C TRP A 172 -23.32 -6.38 8.45
N TYR A 173 -23.62 -5.74 7.34
CA TYR A 173 -24.21 -4.41 7.30
C TYR A 173 -25.24 -4.32 6.18
N THR A 174 -26.43 -3.82 6.51
CA THR A 174 -27.46 -3.53 5.51
C THR A 174 -27.36 -2.07 5.13
N LEU A 175 -26.92 -1.83 3.90
CA LEU A 175 -26.78 -0.50 3.34
C LEU A 175 -28.11 -0.07 2.71
N GLY A 176 -28.59 1.12 3.07
CA GLY A 176 -29.79 1.72 2.48
C GLY A 176 -29.66 3.23 2.35
N GLY A 177 -30.59 3.85 1.63
CA GLY A 177 -30.68 5.32 1.54
C GLY A 177 -29.57 6.00 0.73
N ILE A 178 -28.92 5.29 -0.19
CA ILE A 178 -27.95 5.87 -1.12
C ILE A 178 -28.50 5.90 -2.56
N PRO A 179 -27.97 6.76 -3.45
CA PRO A 179 -28.48 6.89 -4.81
C PRO A 179 -28.37 5.61 -5.65
N ASP A 180 -29.37 5.42 -6.51
CA ASP A 180 -29.41 4.36 -7.51
C ASP A 180 -28.21 4.39 -8.46
N GLY A 181 -27.85 3.21 -8.96
CA GLY A 181 -26.82 2.97 -9.95
C GLY A 181 -25.87 1.83 -9.57
N TYR A 182 -24.80 1.69 -10.34
CA TYR A 182 -23.77 0.68 -10.10
C TYR A 182 -22.65 1.22 -9.21
N TRP A 183 -22.37 0.49 -8.13
CA TRP A 183 -21.37 0.81 -7.13
C TRP A 183 -20.22 -0.19 -7.25
N VAL A 184 -19.06 0.28 -7.72
CA VAL A 184 -17.87 -0.54 -7.97
C VAL A 184 -16.95 -0.48 -6.76
N CYS A 185 -16.68 -1.62 -6.13
CA CYS A 185 -15.77 -1.71 -4.99
C CYS A 185 -14.32 -1.43 -5.40
N GLU A 186 -13.55 -0.72 -4.56
CA GLU A 186 -12.09 -0.56 -4.74
C GLU A 186 -11.34 -1.89 -4.53
N ASN A 187 -11.89 -2.77 -3.69
CA ASN A 187 -11.35 -4.09 -3.39
C ASN A 187 -12.17 -5.18 -4.08
N PRO A 188 -11.64 -5.89 -5.09
CA PRO A 188 -12.39 -6.93 -5.80
C PRO A 188 -12.67 -8.20 -4.98
N SER A 189 -12.08 -8.37 -3.79
CA SER A 189 -12.51 -9.44 -2.87
C SER A 189 -13.86 -9.14 -2.21
N GLN A 190 -14.33 -7.90 -2.28
CA GLN A 190 -15.66 -7.48 -1.84
C GLN A 190 -16.55 -7.18 -3.05
N SER A 191 -17.84 -7.43 -2.90
CA SER A 191 -18.78 -7.36 -4.01
C SER A 191 -19.07 -5.91 -4.41
N SER A 192 -18.97 -5.64 -5.71
CA SER A 192 -19.66 -4.53 -6.37
C SER A 192 -21.15 -4.85 -6.48
N PHE A 193 -22.02 -3.85 -6.50
CA PHE A 193 -23.47 -4.05 -6.45
C PHE A 193 -24.24 -2.98 -7.22
N TRP A 194 -25.48 -3.32 -7.58
CA TRP A 194 -26.46 -2.38 -8.12
C TRP A 194 -27.45 -1.99 -7.03
N ILE A 195 -27.88 -0.73 -7.05
CA ILE A 195 -29.05 -0.27 -6.31
C ILE A 195 -30.08 0.23 -7.31
N HIS A 196 -31.29 -0.29 -7.17
CA HIS A 196 -32.46 0.14 -7.92
C HIS A 196 -33.55 0.55 -6.93
N PHE A 197 -34.17 1.71 -7.16
CA PHE A 197 -35.37 2.14 -6.44
C PHE A 197 -35.23 2.15 -4.90
N GLY A 198 -34.05 2.53 -4.40
CA GLY A 198 -33.81 2.63 -2.96
C GLY A 198 -33.80 1.30 -2.20
N GLU A 199 -33.56 0.19 -2.88
CA GLU A 199 -33.36 -1.13 -2.27
C GLU A 199 -32.24 -1.11 -1.22
N GLU A 200 -32.41 -1.96 -0.20
CA GLU A 200 -31.37 -2.23 0.79
C GLU A 200 -30.45 -3.35 0.30
N VAL A 201 -29.14 -3.17 0.45
CA VAL A 201 -28.12 -4.12 0.02
C VAL A 201 -27.42 -4.71 1.23
N PRO A 202 -27.50 -6.04 1.46
CA PRO A 202 -26.72 -6.69 2.50
C PRO A 202 -25.27 -6.82 2.05
N LEU A 203 -24.35 -6.29 2.86
CA LEU A 203 -22.91 -6.33 2.62
C LEU A 203 -22.20 -7.04 3.77
N LEU A 204 -21.23 -7.87 3.42
CA LEU A 204 -20.29 -8.45 4.37
C LEU A 204 -18.98 -7.68 4.29
N LEU A 205 -18.70 -6.88 5.32
CA LEU A 205 -17.60 -5.93 5.33
C LEU A 205 -16.35 -6.53 5.98
N ASP A 206 -15.21 -6.33 5.31
CA ASP A 206 -13.90 -6.46 5.91
C ASP A 206 -13.68 -5.32 6.94
N HIS A 207 -12.78 -5.55 7.89
CA HIS A 207 -12.36 -4.58 8.89
C HIS A 207 -11.56 -3.45 8.24
N GLY A 208 -11.83 -2.21 8.68
CA GLY A 208 -11.21 -1.01 8.14
C GLY A 208 -12.12 -0.28 7.17
N ALA A 209 -11.52 0.53 6.31
CA ALA A 209 -12.24 1.34 5.32
C ALA A 209 -12.29 0.65 3.97
N THR A 210 -13.47 0.61 3.36
CA THR A 210 -13.69 0.17 1.99
C THR A 210 -14.50 1.21 1.24
N ARG A 211 -14.15 1.44 -0.02
CA ARG A 211 -14.82 2.41 -0.88
C ARG A 211 -15.50 1.77 -2.07
N TRP A 212 -16.63 2.34 -2.46
CA TRP A 212 -17.33 2.04 -3.69
C TRP A 212 -17.52 3.31 -4.49
N MET A 213 -17.33 3.24 -5.81
CA MET A 213 -17.53 4.34 -6.72
C MET A 213 -18.80 4.13 -7.54
N ASN A 214 -19.65 5.14 -7.59
CA ASN A 214 -20.72 5.25 -8.58
C ASN A 214 -20.30 6.29 -9.62
N ARG A 215 -19.90 5.80 -10.79
CA ARG A 215 -19.38 6.64 -11.88
C ARG A 215 -20.45 7.56 -12.44
N GLU A 216 -21.66 7.05 -12.69
CA GLU A 216 -22.76 7.79 -13.32
C GLU A 216 -23.17 9.00 -12.48
N ARG A 217 -23.14 8.85 -11.15
CA ARG A 217 -23.45 9.91 -10.20
C ARG A 217 -22.24 10.73 -9.78
N SER A 218 -21.03 10.33 -10.16
CA SER A 218 -19.78 10.92 -9.67
C SER A 218 -19.70 10.93 -8.14
N LEU A 219 -20.01 9.80 -7.50
CA LEU A 219 -20.01 9.65 -6.04
C LEU A 219 -19.06 8.55 -5.56
N ILE A 220 -18.53 8.70 -4.35
CA ILE A 220 -17.88 7.65 -3.58
C ILE A 220 -18.67 7.40 -2.30
N LEU A 221 -18.97 6.14 -2.04
CA LEU A 221 -19.38 5.62 -0.75
C LEU A 221 -18.15 5.10 -0.02
N THR A 222 -17.93 5.52 1.22
CA THR A 222 -16.94 4.94 2.12
C THR A 222 -17.66 4.28 3.28
N LEU A 223 -17.41 2.99 3.49
CA LEU A 223 -17.86 2.28 4.68
C LEU A 223 -16.64 1.94 5.54
N VAL A 224 -16.72 2.24 6.84
CA VAL A 224 -15.69 1.89 7.80
C VAL A 224 -16.28 0.94 8.81
N SER A 225 -15.77 -0.30 8.86
CA SER A 225 -16.18 -1.30 9.85
C SER A 225 -15.15 -1.41 10.97
N ASP A 226 -15.59 -1.10 12.19
CA ASP A 226 -14.82 -1.36 13.40
C ASP A 226 -15.30 -2.66 14.06
N ASN A 227 -14.41 -3.64 14.13
CA ASN A 227 -14.74 -4.93 14.71
C ASN A 227 -14.85 -4.87 16.25
N THR A 228 -14.20 -3.90 16.91
CA THR A 228 -14.23 -3.75 18.37
C THR A 228 -15.62 -3.34 18.86
N THR A 229 -16.21 -2.37 18.17
CA THR A 229 -17.53 -1.83 18.51
C THR A 229 -18.66 -2.47 17.69
N LYS A 230 -18.32 -3.26 16.67
CA LYS A 230 -19.24 -3.79 15.64
C LYS A 230 -20.05 -2.68 14.95
N MET A 231 -19.55 -1.46 14.97
CA MET A 231 -20.18 -0.32 14.33
C MET A 231 -19.68 -0.17 12.89
N VAL A 232 -20.57 0.31 12.04
CA VAL A 232 -20.26 0.67 10.66
C VAL A 232 -20.59 2.14 10.46
N PHE A 233 -19.61 2.89 9.99
CA PHE A 233 -19.78 4.29 9.62
C PHE A 233 -19.86 4.39 8.10
N SER A 234 -20.85 5.11 7.61
CA SER A 234 -21.02 5.38 6.18
C SER A 234 -20.81 6.86 5.90
N ALA A 235 -20.02 7.16 4.86
CA ALA A 235 -19.86 8.50 4.33
C ALA A 235 -20.08 8.49 2.82
N LEU A 236 -20.79 9.49 2.32
CA LEU A 236 -20.99 9.71 0.89
C LEU A 236 -20.32 11.02 0.51
N GLY A 237 -19.52 11.01 -0.56
CA GLY A 237 -18.82 12.19 -1.06
C GLY A 237 -18.68 12.19 -2.57
N ASP A 238 -18.07 13.24 -3.09
CA ASP A 238 -17.79 13.35 -4.53
C ASP A 238 -16.72 12.35 -4.95
N ALA A 239 -16.91 11.77 -6.14
CA ALA A 239 -15.87 10.97 -6.79
C ALA A 239 -14.65 11.84 -7.16
N PRO A 240 -13.45 11.24 -7.24
CA PRO A 240 -12.23 11.97 -7.56
C PRO A 240 -12.35 12.48 -8.99
N ARG A 241 -11.98 13.74 -9.21
CA ARG A 241 -11.83 14.29 -10.56
C ARG A 241 -10.46 13.84 -11.07
N TRP A 242 -10.49 12.97 -12.08
CA TRP A 242 -9.32 12.38 -12.77
C TRP A 242 -8.41 13.45 -13.34
#